data_AF-A0A9P4I888-F1
#
_entry.id   AF-A0A9P4I888-F1
#
_cell.length_a   1.000
_cell.length_b   1.000
_cell.length_c   1.000
_cell.angle_alpha   90.00
_cell.angle_beta   90.00
_cell.angle_gamma   90.00
#
_symmetry.space_group_name_H-M   'P 1'
#
loop_
_entity.id
_entity.type
_entity.pdbx_description
1 polymer ?
#
loop_
_entity_poly.entity_id
_entity_poly.type
_entity_poly.pdbx_seq_one_letter_code
_entity_poly.pdbx_strand_id
1 'polypeptide(L)'
;MLAYMIDNTVETKMDTFLALLLFSLLLLVTEPTSDILTNTLGILVTIACSRLFRMGLRGLEILGLFLEDARDPESFAWRNIRAGLDTMSPYESSVQAESATLAESCLNADSPDCGSFIDPALSITVENSTCPFDAHLCYGNGVSPIRISTGAVSARKIGINSPGLLEFNRTTVCSPVNMNRTYVNLVSQQGNKWTFGYYYGRSYGWPTTSYETIRRGDRGDLPNYEVAPLWSDGSPSNPWLPIRELTPEFGSSTTLVIIVSQKINYLERRSDPIFPAEDNTTFSGDPRIYYINLSGPGTVLACVDKSEWRYPAVNELWFLLGQLPTKEMHDSRNGKALYLLINSLIGSTIYSSFNLRLASALNAQSRITGFVSLPLAKEQWKTEVQQLFNASLARIMINARDIARGAKSEYYGFKKAPRVEIDICDGTYLMKTSGWKNINFTGMMWVLCTSVLVMLLAIPFTVQINSRDVDVLPIEYVCKWPWNFAKWLGKLAKEVGHFISRIWESRPQFPSWQAIKQTISRIFTC
;
A
#
# COMPACT_ATOMS: atom_id res chain seq x y z
N MET A 1 -10.62 12.18 34.87
CA MET A 1 -10.49 10.73 35.21
C MET A 1 -9.34 10.06 34.47
N LEU A 2 -9.20 10.19 33.13
CA LEU A 2 -8.05 9.66 32.39
C LEU A 2 -6.72 10.38 32.73
N ALA A 3 -6.74 11.71 32.89
CA ALA A 3 -5.57 12.49 33.34
C ALA A 3 -5.10 12.11 34.76
N TYR A 4 -6.03 11.74 35.64
CA TYR A 4 -5.74 11.29 37.00
C TYR A 4 -5.18 9.86 37.05
N MET A 5 -5.47 9.04 36.03
CA MET A 5 -4.87 7.69 35.89
C MET A 5 -3.48 7.74 35.25
N ILE A 6 -3.20 8.74 34.39
CA ILE A 6 -1.90 8.93 33.76
C ILE A 6 -0.88 9.47 34.77
N ASP A 7 -1.26 10.42 35.63
CA ASP A 7 -0.39 10.94 36.70
C ASP A 7 0.09 9.81 37.64
N ASN A 8 -0.85 8.98 38.12
CA ASN A 8 -0.55 7.88 39.03
C ASN A 8 0.28 6.74 38.40
N THR A 9 0.23 6.54 37.07
CA THR A 9 1.03 5.50 36.39
C THR A 9 2.44 5.98 36.00
N VAL A 10 2.65 7.29 35.88
CA VAL A 10 3.98 7.87 35.66
C VAL A 10 4.75 7.93 36.97
N GLU A 11 4.10 8.35 38.06
CA GLU A 11 4.71 8.46 39.39
C GLU A 11 5.16 7.08 39.92
N THR A 12 4.29 6.07 39.84
CA THR A 12 4.61 4.69 40.27
C THR A 12 5.73 4.03 39.45
N LYS A 13 5.81 4.30 38.14
CA LYS A 13 6.90 3.78 37.29
C LYS A 13 8.24 4.47 37.57
N MET A 14 8.21 5.75 37.92
CA MET A 14 9.41 6.50 38.27
C MET A 14 9.98 6.08 39.63
N ASP A 15 9.11 5.78 40.60
CA ASP A 15 9.53 5.26 41.91
C ASP A 15 10.09 3.84 41.83
N THR A 16 9.48 2.97 41.01
CA THR A 16 10.00 1.61 40.77
C THR A 16 11.37 1.65 40.07
N PHE A 17 11.57 2.63 39.19
CA PHE A 17 12.83 2.88 38.50
C PHE A 17 13.90 3.42 39.45
N LEU A 18 13.56 4.37 40.32
CA LEU A 18 14.47 4.91 41.33
C LEU A 18 14.90 3.84 42.34
N ALA A 19 13.98 2.96 42.74
CA ALA A 19 14.24 1.83 43.62
C ALA A 19 15.19 0.79 42.99
N LEU A 20 15.01 0.46 41.70
CA LEU A 20 15.91 -0.45 40.97
C LEU A 20 17.31 0.16 40.79
N LEU A 21 17.40 1.47 40.56
CA LEU A 21 18.66 2.17 40.39
C LEU A 21 19.42 2.29 41.72
N LEU A 22 18.71 2.59 42.81
CA LEU A 22 19.27 2.57 44.18
C LEU A 22 19.69 1.16 44.61
N PHE A 23 18.91 0.13 44.27
CA PHE A 23 19.26 -1.26 44.56
C PHE A 23 20.51 -1.71 43.79
N SER A 24 20.65 -1.29 42.53
CA SER A 24 21.84 -1.58 41.70
C SER A 24 23.08 -0.85 42.22
N LEU A 25 22.93 0.39 42.70
CA LEU A 25 24.00 1.15 43.35
C LEU A 25 24.39 0.55 44.71
N LEU A 26 23.43 0.04 45.49
CA LEU A 26 23.71 -0.66 46.75
C LEU A 26 24.50 -1.95 46.53
N LEU A 27 24.22 -2.70 45.46
CA LEU A 27 24.99 -3.90 45.09
C LEU A 27 26.43 -3.59 44.65
N LEU A 28 26.73 -2.35 44.25
CA LEU A 28 28.09 -1.90 43.91
C LEU A 28 28.92 -1.48 45.14
N VAL A 29 28.29 -1.27 46.30
CA VAL A 29 28.96 -0.80 47.53
C VAL A 29 29.34 -1.95 48.48
N THR A 30 28.82 -3.16 48.25
CA THR A 30 29.21 -4.35 49.03
C THR A 30 30.45 -5.03 48.43
N GLU A 31 31.48 -5.25 49.25
CA GLU A 31 32.87 -5.63 48.92
C GLU A 31 33.06 -6.68 47.79
N PRO A 32 34.04 -6.50 46.89
CA PRO A 32 34.31 -7.44 45.81
C PRO A 32 35.27 -8.55 46.25
N THR A 33 34.92 -9.81 46.01
CA THR A 33 35.85 -10.95 46.19
C THR A 33 36.16 -11.73 44.90
N SER A 34 35.87 -11.19 43.71
CA SER A 34 36.50 -11.72 42.49
C SER A 34 36.54 -10.75 41.30
N ASP A 35 37.72 -10.58 40.71
CA ASP A 35 38.02 -9.66 39.58
C ASP A 35 37.30 -9.98 38.27
N ILE A 36 36.72 -11.17 38.14
CA ILE A 36 36.03 -11.60 36.92
C ILE A 36 34.61 -11.04 36.87
N LEU A 37 33.93 -10.96 38.03
CA LEU A 37 32.57 -10.47 38.11
C LEU A 37 32.50 -8.95 37.90
N THR A 38 33.46 -8.19 38.45
CA THR A 38 33.54 -6.73 38.32
C THR A 38 33.72 -6.28 36.87
N ASN A 39 34.54 -7.00 36.10
CA ASN A 39 34.79 -6.65 34.69
C ASN A 39 33.58 -6.97 33.80
N THR A 40 32.89 -8.10 34.04
CA THR A 40 31.68 -8.43 33.26
C THR A 40 30.50 -7.54 33.63
N LEU A 41 30.31 -7.20 34.91
CA LEU A 41 29.29 -6.25 35.34
C LEU A 41 29.57 -4.84 34.80
N GLY A 42 30.83 -4.40 34.81
CA GLY A 42 31.24 -3.09 34.28
C GLY A 42 30.92 -2.93 32.79
N ILE A 43 31.14 -3.98 31.98
CA ILE A 43 30.80 -3.97 30.56
C ILE A 43 29.28 -3.91 30.36
N LEU A 44 28.51 -4.70 31.12
CA LEU A 44 27.05 -4.71 31.01
C LEU A 44 26.43 -3.37 31.45
N VAL A 45 26.93 -2.76 32.52
CA VAL A 45 26.51 -1.43 32.98
C VAL A 45 26.87 -0.37 31.94
N THR A 46 28.05 -0.44 31.32
CA THR A 46 28.46 0.50 30.27
C THR A 46 27.57 0.38 29.02
N ILE A 47 27.23 -0.85 28.61
CA ILE A 47 26.31 -1.08 27.48
C ILE A 47 24.91 -0.57 27.81
N ALA A 48 24.40 -0.84 29.02
CA ALA A 48 23.10 -0.37 29.48
C ALA A 48 23.05 1.16 29.55
N CYS A 49 24.05 1.81 30.14
CA CYS A 49 24.18 3.27 30.19
C CYS A 49 24.29 3.89 28.80
N SER A 50 25.03 3.29 27.86
CA SER A 50 25.13 3.81 26.48
C SER A 50 23.79 3.74 25.73
N ARG A 51 22.99 2.69 25.96
CA ARG A 51 21.65 2.56 25.37
C ARG A 51 20.65 3.50 26.03
N LEU A 52 20.72 3.67 27.34
CA LEU A 52 19.88 4.60 28.10
C LEU A 52 20.21 6.07 27.76
N PHE A 53 21.48 6.42 27.56
CA PHE A 53 21.89 7.76 27.14
C PHE A 53 21.42 8.07 25.71
N ARG A 54 21.45 7.10 24.78
CA ARG A 54 20.85 7.26 23.45
C ARG A 54 19.32 7.38 23.48
N MET A 55 18.65 6.70 24.42
CA MET A 55 17.20 6.86 24.63
C MET A 55 16.86 8.21 25.26
N GLY A 56 17.66 8.70 26.20
CA GLY A 56 17.52 10.01 26.83
C GLY A 56 17.79 11.18 25.88
N LEU A 57 18.80 11.08 25.01
CA LEU A 57 19.10 12.10 23.99
C LEU A 57 17.99 12.22 22.93
N ARG A 58 17.44 11.08 22.47
CA ARG A 58 16.24 11.09 21.61
C ARG A 58 15.00 11.60 22.36
N GLY A 59 14.90 11.29 23.65
CA GLY A 59 13.87 11.83 24.53
C GLY A 59 13.94 13.35 24.67
N LEU A 60 15.16 13.92 24.75
CA LEU A 60 15.41 15.36 24.88
C LEU A 60 15.25 16.14 23.56
N GLU A 61 15.59 15.55 22.40
CA GLU A 61 15.24 16.13 21.09
C GLU A 61 13.73 16.17 20.88
N ILE A 62 13.02 15.12 21.32
CA ILE A 62 11.54 15.09 21.31
C ILE A 62 10.97 16.06 22.35
N LEU A 63 11.55 16.16 23.54
CA LEU A 63 11.11 17.11 24.58
C LEU A 63 11.37 18.57 24.18
N GLY A 64 12.47 18.85 23.47
CA GLY A 64 12.78 20.18 22.95
C GLY A 64 11.78 20.63 21.90
N LEU A 65 11.38 19.73 21.00
CA LEU A 65 10.26 19.96 20.07
C LEU A 65 8.91 20.08 20.78
N PHE A 66 8.76 19.49 21.97
CA PHE A 66 7.52 19.56 22.78
C PHE A 66 7.43 20.83 23.64
N LEU A 67 8.55 21.38 24.11
CA LEU A 67 8.55 22.49 25.07
C LEU A 67 8.53 23.87 24.40
N GLU A 68 8.98 23.99 23.16
CA GLU A 68 8.96 25.27 22.43
C GLU A 68 7.58 25.61 21.82
N ASP A 69 6.66 24.63 21.77
CA ASP A 69 5.34 24.76 21.12
C ASP A 69 4.13 24.46 22.06
N ALA A 70 4.37 24.26 23.36
CA ALA A 70 3.33 23.98 24.36
C ALA A 70 2.49 25.20 24.80
N ARG A 71 2.51 26.31 24.05
CA ARG A 71 1.78 27.54 24.43
C ARG A 71 0.29 27.53 24.08
N ASP A 72 -0.21 26.54 23.34
CA ASP A 72 -1.65 26.40 23.12
C ASP A 72 -2.11 24.93 22.93
N PRO A 73 -2.27 24.16 24.02
CA PRO A 73 -2.67 22.76 23.99
C PRO A 73 -4.14 22.52 23.60
N GLU A 74 -4.93 23.57 23.35
CA GLU A 74 -6.36 23.43 23.00
C GLU A 74 -6.68 23.59 21.51
N SER A 75 -5.70 23.92 20.64
CA SER A 75 -6.03 24.10 19.23
C SER A 75 -6.58 22.80 18.62
N PHE A 76 -7.81 22.89 18.12
CA PHE A 76 -8.54 21.83 17.42
C PHE A 76 -7.71 21.20 16.27
N ALA A 77 -6.75 21.96 15.73
CA ALA A 77 -5.77 21.53 14.74
C ALA A 77 -4.92 20.33 15.22
N TRP A 78 -4.44 20.32 16.47
CA TRP A 78 -3.58 19.22 16.96
C TRP A 78 -4.33 17.91 17.17
N ARG A 79 -5.62 17.95 17.56
CA ARG A 79 -6.45 16.74 17.63
C ARG A 79 -6.65 16.11 16.25
N ASN A 80 -6.78 16.93 15.21
CA ASN A 80 -6.94 16.45 13.84
C ASN A 80 -5.62 16.05 13.17
N ILE A 81 -4.50 16.71 13.49
CA ILE A 81 -3.16 16.28 13.07
C ILE A 81 -2.80 14.95 13.73
N ARG A 82 -3.10 14.77 15.02
CA ARG A 82 -2.89 13.49 15.71
C ARG A 82 -3.84 12.41 15.19
N ALA A 83 -5.12 12.72 14.96
CA ALA A 83 -6.03 11.79 14.29
C ALA A 83 -5.59 11.49 12.85
N GLY A 84 -5.00 12.45 12.14
CA GLY A 84 -4.41 12.31 10.80
C GLY A 84 -3.16 11.45 10.77
N LEU A 85 -2.27 11.61 11.75
CA LEU A 85 -1.05 10.82 11.94
C LEU A 85 -1.38 9.41 12.45
N ASP A 86 -2.41 9.26 13.29
CA ASP A 86 -2.93 7.96 13.72
C ASP A 86 -3.74 7.26 12.60
N THR A 87 -4.16 8.00 11.55
CA THR A 87 -4.86 7.45 10.36
C THR A 87 -3.97 7.28 9.13
N MET A 88 -2.79 7.88 9.08
CA MET A 88 -1.73 7.54 8.12
C MET A 88 -1.11 6.20 8.53
N SER A 89 -1.89 5.13 8.41
CA SER A 89 -1.43 3.78 8.68
C SER A 89 -0.28 3.46 7.72
N PRO A 90 0.85 2.93 8.21
CA PRO A 90 1.93 2.40 7.38
C PRO A 90 1.43 1.44 6.28
N TYR A 91 0.30 0.78 6.52
CA TYR A 91 -0.42 -0.01 5.52
C TYR A 91 -0.79 0.81 4.28
N GLU A 92 -1.39 1.99 4.44
CA GLU A 92 -1.89 2.79 3.32
C GLU A 92 -0.74 3.29 2.44
N SER A 93 0.40 3.62 3.06
CA SER A 93 1.64 3.97 2.35
C SER A 93 2.20 2.79 1.57
N SER A 94 2.24 1.60 2.20
CA SER A 94 2.67 0.36 1.54
C SER A 94 1.78 0.00 0.36
N VAL A 95 0.45 0.07 0.52
CA VAL A 95 -0.50 -0.19 -0.55
C VAL A 95 -0.35 0.81 -1.68
N GLN A 96 -0.15 2.11 -1.38
CA GLN A 96 0.04 3.11 -2.42
C GLN A 96 1.33 2.89 -3.22
N ALA A 97 2.43 2.54 -2.55
CA ALA A 97 3.70 2.22 -3.20
C ALA A 97 3.61 0.93 -4.04
N GLU A 98 2.97 -0.12 -3.51
CA GLU A 98 2.74 -1.37 -4.23
C GLU A 98 1.84 -1.15 -5.45
N SER A 99 0.77 -0.36 -5.30
CA SER A 99 -0.17 -0.03 -6.39
C SER A 99 0.52 0.69 -7.54
N ALA A 100 1.42 1.61 -7.23
CA ALA A 100 2.23 2.30 -8.23
C ALA A 100 3.14 1.35 -8.99
N THR A 101 3.86 0.49 -8.25
CA THR A 101 4.77 -0.50 -8.81
C THR A 101 4.01 -1.49 -9.70
N LEU A 102 2.84 -1.94 -9.26
CA LEU A 102 1.97 -2.83 -10.03
C LEU A 102 1.45 -2.15 -11.29
N ALA A 103 1.01 -0.89 -11.21
CA ALA A 103 0.55 -0.15 -12.38
C ALA A 103 1.66 0.03 -13.42
N GLU A 104 2.88 0.38 -12.99
CA GLU A 104 4.03 0.55 -13.87
C GLU A 104 4.47 -0.77 -14.51
N SER A 105 4.48 -1.86 -13.75
CA SER A 105 4.98 -3.16 -14.22
C SER A 105 3.95 -3.99 -14.99
N CYS A 106 2.65 -3.83 -14.70
CA CYS A 106 1.60 -4.74 -15.19
C CYS A 106 0.51 -4.11 -16.02
N LEU A 107 0.13 -2.86 -15.72
CA LEU A 107 -0.90 -2.17 -16.51
C LEU A 107 -0.29 -1.45 -17.71
N ASN A 108 0.99 -1.07 -17.60
CA ASN A 108 1.72 -0.37 -18.67
C ASN A 108 2.72 -1.28 -19.41
N ALA A 109 2.97 -2.50 -18.93
CA ALA A 109 3.97 -3.41 -19.49
C ALA A 109 3.56 -4.89 -19.37
N ASP A 110 4.03 -5.72 -20.30
CA ASP A 110 3.83 -7.18 -20.31
C ASP A 110 4.85 -7.88 -19.39
N SER A 111 4.86 -7.54 -18.09
CA SER A 111 5.75 -8.22 -17.14
C SER A 111 5.23 -9.62 -16.78
N PRO A 112 6.08 -10.67 -16.77
CA PRO A 112 5.68 -12.01 -16.33
C PRO A 112 5.31 -12.07 -14.83
N ASP A 113 5.75 -11.09 -14.03
CA ASP A 113 5.53 -11.06 -12.58
C ASP A 113 4.08 -10.67 -12.19
N CYS A 114 3.27 -10.26 -13.16
CA CYS A 114 1.87 -9.89 -12.97
C CYS A 114 0.93 -11.07 -12.68
N GLY A 115 1.48 -12.29 -12.62
CA GLY A 115 0.72 -13.54 -12.52
C GLY A 115 0.03 -13.82 -11.18
N SER A 116 0.07 -12.91 -10.20
CA SER A 116 -0.63 -13.08 -8.92
C SER A 116 -2.12 -12.73 -8.97
N PHE A 117 -2.51 -11.89 -9.93
CA PHE A 117 -3.91 -11.53 -10.18
C PHE A 117 -4.51 -12.38 -11.30
N ILE A 118 -5.84 -12.51 -11.30
CA ILE A 118 -6.56 -13.29 -12.34
C ILE A 118 -6.42 -12.62 -13.69
N ASP A 119 -6.69 -11.32 -13.72
CA ASP A 119 -6.56 -10.49 -14.90
C ASP A 119 -5.80 -9.22 -14.51
N PRO A 120 -4.48 -9.16 -14.78
CA PRO A 120 -3.66 -8.01 -14.43
C PRO A 120 -3.97 -6.77 -15.26
N ALA A 121 -4.69 -6.92 -16.39
CA ALA A 121 -4.94 -5.83 -17.33
C ALA A 121 -6.43 -5.49 -17.40
N LEU A 122 -6.83 -4.39 -16.75
CA LEU A 122 -8.14 -3.81 -16.95
C LEU A 122 -8.10 -2.87 -18.15
N SER A 123 -8.97 -3.13 -19.14
CA SER A 123 -9.10 -2.24 -20.29
C SER A 123 -9.57 -0.87 -19.85
N ILE A 124 -8.90 0.17 -20.36
CA ILE A 124 -9.27 1.56 -20.11
C ILE A 124 -9.57 2.26 -21.45
N THR A 125 -10.53 3.17 -21.42
CA THR A 125 -10.82 4.09 -22.52
C THR A 125 -10.40 5.49 -22.11
N VAL A 126 -9.57 6.14 -22.91
CA VAL A 126 -9.12 7.52 -22.71
C VAL A 126 -9.73 8.37 -23.82
N GLU A 127 -10.51 9.37 -23.45
CA GLU A 127 -11.19 10.27 -24.38
C GLU A 127 -11.12 11.73 -23.92
N ASN A 128 -11.24 12.65 -24.87
CA ASN A 128 -11.44 14.06 -24.53
C ASN A 128 -12.86 14.23 -23.98
N SER A 129 -13.01 15.06 -22.95
CA SER A 129 -14.28 15.28 -22.26
C SER A 129 -14.59 16.76 -22.13
N THR A 130 -15.84 17.06 -21.84
CA THR A 130 -16.22 18.37 -21.28
C THR A 130 -15.70 18.47 -19.85
N CYS A 131 -15.44 19.70 -19.42
CA CYS A 131 -14.98 19.95 -18.07
C CYS A 131 -16.07 19.59 -17.06
N PRO A 132 -15.76 18.85 -15.98
CA PRO A 132 -16.74 18.45 -14.99
C PRO A 132 -17.04 19.56 -13.96
N PHE A 133 -16.47 20.75 -14.14
CA PHE A 133 -16.60 21.90 -13.25
C PHE A 133 -17.27 23.06 -13.98
N ASP A 134 -17.63 24.11 -13.24
CA ASP A 134 -18.15 25.34 -13.85
C ASP A 134 -17.18 25.89 -14.89
N ALA A 135 -17.72 26.34 -16.03
CA ALA A 135 -16.93 26.65 -17.24
C ALA A 135 -15.79 27.66 -17.03
N HIS A 136 -15.95 28.58 -16.07
CA HIS A 136 -14.96 29.61 -15.76
C HIS A 136 -13.78 29.10 -14.91
N LEU A 137 -13.95 27.94 -14.27
CA LEU A 137 -12.91 27.27 -13.50
C LEU A 137 -12.01 26.40 -14.38
N CYS A 138 -12.52 25.96 -15.52
CA CYS A 138 -11.77 25.12 -16.45
C CYS A 138 -10.73 25.96 -17.20
N TYR A 139 -9.63 25.32 -17.61
CA TYR A 139 -8.57 26.00 -18.35
C TYR A 139 -9.07 26.41 -19.76
N GLY A 140 -9.39 27.68 -19.95
CA GLY A 140 -10.09 28.20 -21.14
C GLY A 140 -9.29 28.25 -22.45
N ASN A 141 -8.00 27.91 -22.45
CA ASN A 141 -7.11 28.09 -23.63
C ASN A 141 -7.12 26.89 -24.59
N GLY A 142 -8.29 26.29 -24.83
CA GLY A 142 -8.42 25.15 -25.75
C GLY A 142 -7.80 23.84 -25.26
N VAL A 143 -7.46 23.73 -23.97
CA VAL A 143 -7.04 22.46 -23.36
C VAL A 143 -8.29 21.67 -23.01
N SER A 144 -8.51 20.56 -23.72
CA SER A 144 -9.61 19.65 -23.41
C SER A 144 -9.30 18.82 -22.16
N PRO A 145 -10.20 18.78 -21.17
CA PRO A 145 -10.19 17.79 -20.11
C PRO A 145 -10.13 16.37 -20.67
N ILE A 146 -9.60 15.45 -19.87
CA ILE A 146 -9.57 14.03 -20.22
C ILE A 146 -10.52 13.25 -19.32
N ARG A 147 -11.17 12.26 -19.92
CA ARG A 147 -11.97 11.26 -19.23
C ARG A 147 -11.31 9.90 -19.44
N ILE A 148 -11.07 9.21 -18.33
CA ILE A 148 -10.57 7.85 -18.31
C ILE A 148 -11.62 6.98 -17.65
N SER A 149 -12.03 5.90 -18.30
CA SER A 149 -13.03 4.97 -17.78
C SER A 149 -12.61 3.54 -18.01
N THR A 150 -13.01 2.63 -17.12
CA THR A 150 -12.88 1.19 -17.33
C THR A 150 -14.03 0.61 -18.15
N GLY A 151 -15.12 1.36 -18.33
CA GLY A 151 -16.40 0.78 -18.69
C GLY A 151 -16.90 -0.20 -17.63
N ALA A 152 -17.90 -1.01 -17.97
CA ALA A 152 -18.41 -2.05 -17.08
C ALA A 152 -17.44 -3.25 -17.04
N VAL A 153 -16.83 -3.47 -15.88
CA VAL A 153 -15.85 -4.53 -15.62
C VAL A 153 -16.42 -5.51 -14.62
N SER A 154 -16.38 -6.80 -14.95
CA SER A 154 -16.73 -7.85 -13.99
C SER A 154 -15.77 -7.85 -12.79
N ALA A 155 -16.33 -7.86 -11.58
CA ALA A 155 -15.58 -7.98 -10.33
C ALA A 155 -14.74 -9.27 -10.27
N ARG A 156 -15.06 -10.27 -11.09
CA ARG A 156 -14.25 -11.48 -11.25
C ARG A 156 -12.84 -11.19 -11.79
N LYS A 157 -12.66 -10.15 -12.61
CA LYS A 157 -11.35 -9.74 -13.12
C LYS A 157 -10.40 -9.31 -11.99
N ILE A 158 -10.93 -8.70 -10.94
CA ILE A 158 -10.18 -8.32 -9.74
C ILE A 158 -10.15 -9.41 -8.65
N GLY A 159 -10.61 -10.62 -8.96
CA GLY A 159 -10.59 -11.77 -8.06
C GLY A 159 -11.89 -12.01 -7.29
N ILE A 160 -12.91 -11.16 -7.40
CA ILE A 160 -14.14 -11.31 -6.62
C ILE A 160 -15.11 -12.25 -7.35
N ASN A 161 -15.32 -13.43 -6.78
CA ASN A 161 -16.21 -14.45 -7.30
C ASN A 161 -17.60 -14.31 -6.68
N SER A 162 -18.56 -13.90 -7.49
CA SER A 162 -19.97 -13.81 -7.11
C SER A 162 -20.84 -14.58 -8.10
N PRO A 163 -21.89 -15.30 -7.64
CA PRO A 163 -22.89 -15.89 -8.52
C PRO A 163 -23.59 -14.86 -9.40
N GLY A 164 -23.86 -13.67 -8.86
CA GLY A 164 -24.58 -12.62 -9.56
C GLY A 164 -23.76 -11.77 -10.53
N LEU A 165 -22.50 -12.14 -10.80
CA LEU A 165 -21.61 -11.45 -11.75
C LEU A 165 -21.56 -9.93 -11.49
N LEU A 166 -21.23 -9.52 -10.27
CA LEU A 166 -21.05 -8.11 -9.93
C LEU A 166 -20.14 -7.41 -10.96
N GLU A 167 -20.52 -6.20 -11.34
CA GLU A 167 -19.71 -5.37 -12.23
C GLU A 167 -19.51 -3.99 -11.62
N PHE A 168 -18.39 -3.36 -11.96
CA PHE A 168 -18.07 -2.00 -11.54
C PHE A 168 -17.57 -1.19 -12.72
N ASN A 169 -17.75 0.13 -12.64
CA ASN A 169 -17.22 1.10 -13.58
C ASN A 169 -16.50 2.19 -12.79
N ARG A 170 -15.21 2.37 -13.08
CA ARG A 170 -14.40 3.44 -12.54
C ARG A 170 -14.21 4.49 -13.61
N THR A 171 -14.59 5.73 -13.32
CA THR A 171 -14.41 6.87 -14.24
C THR A 171 -13.74 8.03 -13.52
N THR A 172 -12.72 8.61 -14.14
CA THR A 172 -12.04 9.82 -13.67
C THR A 172 -12.04 10.86 -14.77
N VAL A 173 -12.46 12.07 -14.45
CA VAL A 173 -12.37 13.22 -15.36
C VAL A 173 -11.45 14.26 -14.74
N CYS A 174 -10.37 14.60 -15.42
CA CYS A 174 -9.39 15.58 -14.93
C CYS A 174 -9.24 16.76 -15.89
N SER A 175 -9.09 17.94 -15.32
CA SER A 175 -8.83 19.19 -16.03
C SER A 175 -7.82 20.02 -15.26
N PRO A 176 -6.84 20.65 -15.93
CA PRO A 176 -6.18 21.82 -15.39
C PRO A 176 -7.25 22.88 -15.06
N VAL A 177 -7.06 23.59 -13.94
CA VAL A 177 -7.99 24.64 -13.52
C VAL A 177 -7.41 26.03 -13.74
N ASN A 178 -8.30 27.00 -13.85
CA ASN A 178 -8.00 28.40 -14.06
C ASN A 178 -7.34 28.99 -12.81
N MET A 179 -6.18 29.62 -13.01
CA MET A 179 -5.37 30.26 -11.96
C MET A 179 -5.46 31.78 -11.98
N ASN A 180 -6.57 32.34 -12.47
CA ASN A 180 -6.79 33.79 -12.43
C ASN A 180 -6.73 34.31 -10.98
N ARG A 181 -6.53 35.63 -10.82
CA ARG A 181 -6.42 36.33 -9.53
C ARG A 181 -7.61 36.09 -8.59
N THR A 182 -8.76 35.66 -9.10
CA THR A 182 -9.87 35.25 -8.22
C THR A 182 -9.52 34.04 -7.36
N TYR A 183 -8.77 33.08 -7.91
CA TYR A 183 -8.47 31.79 -7.27
C TYR A 183 -7.05 31.70 -6.74
N VAL A 184 -6.12 32.45 -7.31
CA VAL A 184 -4.72 32.40 -6.91
C VAL A 184 -4.17 33.81 -6.75
N ASN A 185 -3.81 34.18 -5.53
CA ASN A 185 -3.28 35.52 -5.22
C ASN A 185 -1.91 35.46 -4.58
N LEU A 186 -1.08 36.46 -4.87
CA LEU A 186 0.14 36.71 -4.11
C LEU A 186 -0.27 37.24 -2.72
N VAL A 187 0.01 36.47 -1.68
CA VAL A 187 -0.29 36.81 -0.28
C VAL A 187 0.83 37.64 0.32
N SER A 188 2.08 37.22 0.11
CA SER A 188 3.24 37.93 0.61
C SER A 188 4.44 37.77 -0.31
N GLN A 189 5.34 38.76 -0.26
CA GLN A 189 6.61 38.73 -0.96
C GLN A 189 7.69 39.23 0.01
N GLN A 190 8.63 38.36 0.37
CA GLN A 190 9.76 38.67 1.24
C GLN A 190 11.06 38.30 0.50
N GLY A 191 11.67 39.30 -0.14
CA GLY A 191 12.84 39.08 -1.00
C GLY A 191 12.52 38.15 -2.17
N ASN A 192 13.21 37.01 -2.23
CA ASN A 192 12.96 35.97 -3.24
C ASN A 192 11.85 34.98 -2.84
N LYS A 193 11.34 35.05 -1.60
CA LYS A 193 10.24 34.18 -1.17
C LYS A 193 8.89 34.82 -1.53
N TRP A 194 8.07 34.06 -2.24
CA TRP A 194 6.75 34.47 -2.69
C TRP A 194 5.76 33.49 -2.07
N THR A 195 4.65 33.98 -1.55
CA THR A 195 3.63 33.13 -0.93
C THR A 195 2.35 33.31 -1.70
N PHE A 196 1.75 32.23 -2.17
CA PHE A 196 0.49 32.29 -2.91
C PHE A 196 -0.67 31.69 -2.10
N GLY A 197 -1.81 32.35 -2.16
CA GLY A 197 -3.06 31.86 -1.59
C GLY A 197 -3.84 31.13 -2.68
N TYR A 198 -4.33 29.92 -2.39
CA TYR A 198 -5.17 29.14 -3.28
C TYR A 198 -6.60 29.09 -2.71
N TYR A 199 -7.53 29.75 -3.38
CA TYR A 199 -8.88 30.03 -2.91
C TYR A 199 -9.90 29.06 -3.55
N TYR A 200 -9.57 27.77 -3.58
CA TYR A 200 -10.45 26.71 -4.12
C TYR A 200 -11.34 26.05 -3.07
N GLY A 201 -11.27 26.50 -1.83
CA GLY A 201 -12.10 26.01 -0.74
C GLY A 201 -11.52 26.36 0.63
N ARG A 202 -12.20 25.93 1.69
CA ARG A 202 -11.74 26.06 3.07
C ARG A 202 -11.13 24.75 3.54
N SER A 203 -10.05 24.82 4.32
CA SER A 203 -9.44 23.64 4.95
C SER A 203 -9.56 23.77 6.47
N TYR A 204 -9.69 22.68 7.25
CA TYR A 204 -9.96 22.75 8.69
C TYR A 204 -9.05 23.75 9.42
N GLY A 205 -9.66 24.78 10.02
CA GLY A 205 -8.98 25.81 10.80
C GLY A 205 -8.42 26.99 9.99
N TRP A 206 -8.41 26.89 8.66
CA TRP A 206 -7.88 27.93 7.78
C TRP A 206 -8.99 28.47 6.86
N PRO A 207 -9.31 29.78 6.91
CA PRO A 207 -10.33 30.36 6.04
C PRO A 207 -9.97 30.23 4.55
N THR A 208 -8.69 29.98 4.26
CA THR A 208 -8.11 29.84 2.93
C THR A 208 -6.96 28.84 2.96
N THR A 209 -6.85 28.00 1.93
CA THR A 209 -5.68 27.16 1.73
C THR A 209 -4.54 28.02 1.16
N SER A 210 -3.82 28.73 2.02
CA SER A 210 -2.58 29.38 1.61
C SER A 210 -1.48 28.33 1.52
N TYR A 211 -0.89 28.17 0.34
CA TYR A 211 0.26 27.30 0.15
C TYR A 211 1.46 28.17 -0.18
N GLU A 212 2.45 28.20 0.70
CA GLU A 212 3.66 28.96 0.47
C GLU A 212 4.49 28.29 -0.61
N THR A 213 4.69 28.96 -1.75
CA THR A 213 5.53 28.44 -2.84
C THR A 213 6.76 29.31 -2.98
N ILE A 214 7.88 28.91 -2.38
CA ILE A 214 9.09 29.71 -2.44
C ILE A 214 9.59 29.79 -3.89
N ARG A 215 9.51 30.99 -4.48
CA ARG A 215 10.07 31.28 -5.80
C ARG A 215 11.60 31.19 -5.70
N ARG A 216 12.17 30.06 -6.12
CA ARG A 216 13.63 29.84 -6.19
C ARG A 216 14.30 30.07 -4.83
N GLY A 217 14.20 29.07 -3.95
CA GLY A 217 14.88 29.09 -2.66
C GLY A 217 16.40 29.29 -2.78
N ASP A 218 17.02 29.68 -1.68
CA ASP A 218 18.44 29.92 -1.53
C ASP A 218 19.28 28.73 -2.06
N ARG A 219 20.59 28.93 -2.26
CA ARG A 219 21.52 28.02 -2.98
C ARG A 219 21.61 26.55 -2.48
N GLY A 220 20.77 26.12 -1.54
CA GLY A 220 20.78 24.78 -0.94
C GLY A 220 19.71 23.77 -1.42
N ASP A 221 18.51 24.18 -1.85
CA ASP A 221 17.45 23.18 -2.11
C ASP A 221 17.65 22.41 -3.41
N LEU A 222 17.35 21.11 -3.36
CA LEU A 222 17.37 20.20 -4.50
C LEU A 222 16.19 20.46 -5.45
N PRO A 223 16.36 20.23 -6.76
CA PRO A 223 15.31 20.37 -7.75
C PRO A 223 14.25 19.27 -7.58
N ASN A 224 13.01 19.66 -7.39
CA ASN A 224 11.89 18.75 -7.22
C ASN A 224 10.58 19.39 -7.67
N TYR A 225 9.57 18.55 -7.89
CA TYR A 225 8.20 18.98 -7.78
C TYR A 225 7.81 18.96 -6.30
N GLU A 226 7.05 19.95 -5.88
CA GLU A 226 6.35 19.96 -4.62
C GLU A 226 4.87 19.86 -4.91
N VAL A 227 4.15 19.05 -4.15
CA VAL A 227 2.75 18.77 -4.45
C VAL A 227 1.88 18.77 -3.21
N ALA A 228 0.74 19.45 -3.30
CA ALA A 228 -0.24 19.55 -2.23
C ALA A 228 -1.61 19.05 -2.72
N PRO A 229 -1.98 17.81 -2.36
CA PRO A 229 -3.28 17.25 -2.71
C PRO A 229 -4.35 17.62 -1.67
N LEU A 230 -5.53 17.99 -2.15
CA LEU A 230 -6.75 18.21 -1.38
C LEU A 230 -7.83 17.26 -1.89
N TRP A 231 -8.72 16.82 -1.01
CA TRP A 231 -9.77 15.87 -1.36
C TRP A 231 -11.06 16.13 -0.60
N SER A 232 -12.17 15.93 -1.29
CA SER A 232 -13.52 16.05 -0.75
C SER A 232 -14.47 15.11 -1.47
N ASP A 233 -15.32 14.43 -0.72
CA ASP A 233 -16.48 13.67 -1.22
C ASP A 233 -17.81 14.45 -1.06
N GLY A 234 -17.72 15.74 -0.71
CA GLY A 234 -18.88 16.60 -0.45
C GLY A 234 -19.40 16.51 0.99
N SER A 235 -18.91 15.58 1.81
CA SER A 235 -19.24 15.54 3.24
C SER A 235 -18.73 16.79 3.97
N PRO A 236 -19.53 17.37 4.89
CA PRO A 236 -19.09 18.47 5.74
C PRO A 236 -17.99 18.07 6.74
N SER A 237 -17.77 16.76 6.93
CA SER A 237 -16.67 16.22 7.74
C SER A 237 -15.33 16.15 7.01
N ASN A 238 -15.27 16.56 5.74
CA ASN A 238 -14.03 16.51 4.99
C ASN A 238 -13.05 17.60 5.44
N PRO A 239 -11.74 17.30 5.38
CA PRO A 239 -10.72 18.28 5.70
C PRO A 239 -10.70 19.47 4.78
N TRP A 240 -11.20 19.30 3.55
CA TRP A 240 -11.34 20.35 2.56
C TRP A 240 -12.80 20.45 2.11
N LEU A 241 -13.35 21.66 2.24
CA LEU A 241 -14.66 22.05 1.75
C LEU A 241 -14.47 22.88 0.48
N PRO A 242 -14.65 22.29 -0.72
CA PRO A 242 -14.45 23.00 -1.98
C PRO A 242 -15.41 24.19 -2.11
N ILE A 243 -15.04 25.17 -2.94
CA ILE A 243 -15.99 26.15 -3.46
C ILE A 243 -17.07 25.45 -4.28
N ARG A 244 -18.22 26.10 -4.48
CA ARG A 244 -19.41 25.50 -5.13
C ARG A 244 -19.07 24.90 -6.50
N GLU A 245 -18.19 25.56 -7.24
CA GLU A 245 -17.72 25.22 -8.58
C GLU A 245 -16.92 23.90 -8.63
N LEU A 246 -16.38 23.46 -7.49
CA LEU A 246 -15.57 22.23 -7.33
C LEU A 246 -16.29 21.16 -6.49
N THR A 247 -17.48 21.46 -6.00
CA THR A 247 -18.24 20.52 -5.17
C THR A 247 -18.53 19.26 -5.98
N PRO A 248 -18.14 18.07 -5.48
CA PRO A 248 -18.41 16.84 -6.19
C PRO A 248 -19.92 16.60 -6.33
N GLU A 249 -20.32 16.02 -7.46
CA GLU A 249 -21.66 15.47 -7.61
C GLU A 249 -21.87 14.29 -6.67
N PHE A 250 -23.13 13.96 -6.38
CA PHE A 250 -23.47 12.81 -5.53
C PHE A 250 -22.83 11.52 -6.05
N GLY A 251 -22.15 10.79 -5.17
CA GLY A 251 -21.47 9.54 -5.51
C GLY A 251 -20.12 9.71 -6.22
N SER A 252 -19.59 10.95 -6.26
CA SER A 252 -18.24 11.25 -6.75
C SER A 252 -17.38 11.89 -5.66
N SER A 253 -16.09 12.02 -5.92
CA SER A 253 -15.17 12.80 -5.09
C SER A 253 -14.29 13.68 -5.94
N THR A 254 -14.03 14.90 -5.46
CA THR A 254 -13.13 15.85 -6.11
C THR A 254 -11.76 15.78 -5.44
N THR A 255 -10.73 15.64 -6.26
CA THR A 255 -9.32 15.79 -5.88
C THR A 255 -8.77 17.04 -6.53
N LEU A 256 -8.12 17.91 -5.76
CA LEU A 256 -7.38 19.07 -6.28
C LEU A 256 -5.90 18.91 -5.95
N VAL A 257 -5.03 19.09 -6.92
CA VAL A 257 -3.59 18.87 -6.79
C VAL A 257 -2.86 20.13 -7.21
N ILE A 258 -2.20 20.78 -6.26
CA ILE A 258 -1.34 21.95 -6.53
C ILE A 258 0.08 21.44 -6.77
N ILE A 259 0.65 21.69 -7.94
CA ILE A 259 1.96 21.21 -8.37
C ILE A 259 2.89 22.41 -8.58
N VAL A 260 3.99 22.43 -7.85
CA VAL A 260 4.98 23.51 -7.88
C VAL A 260 6.27 22.93 -8.44
N SER A 261 6.76 23.46 -9.55
CA SER A 261 8.07 23.10 -10.08
C SER A 261 9.17 23.93 -9.42
N GLN A 262 10.04 23.32 -8.62
CA GLN A 262 11.13 24.02 -7.94
C GLN A 262 12.48 23.75 -8.61
N LYS A 263 13.10 24.80 -9.17
CA LYS A 263 14.49 24.79 -9.68
C LYS A 263 14.76 23.74 -10.78
N ILE A 264 13.74 23.32 -11.50
CA ILE A 264 13.85 22.36 -12.60
C ILE A 264 14.13 23.11 -13.91
N ASN A 265 15.18 22.72 -14.62
CA ASN A 265 15.51 23.21 -15.95
C ASN A 265 15.08 22.17 -16.98
N TYR A 266 14.47 22.59 -18.07
CA TYR A 266 13.97 21.75 -19.14
C TYR A 266 14.81 21.98 -20.39
N LEU A 267 15.05 20.92 -21.16
CA LEU A 267 15.81 21.00 -22.41
C LEU A 267 15.03 21.66 -23.56
N GLU A 268 13.70 21.68 -23.44
CA GLU A 268 12.79 22.17 -24.47
C GLU A 268 11.77 23.13 -23.87
N ARG A 269 11.32 24.10 -24.67
CA ARG A 269 10.22 25.00 -24.29
C ARG A 269 8.93 24.20 -24.19
N ARG A 270 8.16 24.38 -23.12
CA ARG A 270 6.90 23.66 -22.91
C ARG A 270 5.76 24.58 -22.50
N SER A 271 4.63 24.40 -23.19
CA SER A 271 3.35 25.07 -22.93
C SER A 271 2.33 24.11 -22.30
N ASP A 272 2.80 23.09 -21.58
CA ASP A 272 1.94 22.18 -20.82
C ASP A 272 1.32 22.97 -19.65
N PRO A 273 -0.01 22.93 -19.45
CA PRO A 273 -0.69 23.76 -18.45
C PRO A 273 -0.33 23.41 -17.00
N ILE A 274 0.20 22.20 -16.75
CA ILE A 274 0.62 21.75 -15.42
C ILE A 274 2.14 21.79 -15.29
N PHE A 275 2.88 21.48 -16.38
CA PHE A 275 4.34 21.49 -16.41
C PHE A 275 4.91 22.55 -17.36
N PRO A 276 4.59 23.85 -17.17
CA PRO A 276 5.06 24.89 -18.07
C PRO A 276 6.56 25.12 -17.89
N ALA A 277 7.22 25.47 -19.00
CA ALA A 277 8.63 25.85 -19.03
C ALA A 277 8.84 26.77 -20.22
N GLU A 278 8.51 28.05 -20.06
CA GLU A 278 8.50 29.01 -21.16
C GLU A 278 9.70 29.95 -21.15
N ASP A 279 10.23 30.23 -19.96
CA ASP A 279 11.26 31.24 -19.77
C ASP A 279 12.63 30.63 -20.07
N ASN A 280 13.42 31.30 -20.90
CA ASN A 280 14.77 30.84 -21.21
C ASN A 280 15.76 31.17 -20.09
N THR A 281 16.76 30.31 -19.91
CA THR A 281 17.86 30.51 -18.98
C THR A 281 19.12 29.79 -19.48
N THR A 282 20.28 30.20 -18.97
CA THR A 282 21.58 29.62 -19.31
C THR A 282 22.37 29.39 -18.03
N PHE A 283 23.10 28.29 -17.93
CA PHE A 283 24.04 28.11 -16.82
C PHE A 283 25.35 28.83 -17.12
N SER A 284 26.02 29.31 -16.07
CA SER A 284 27.36 29.89 -16.22
C SER A 284 28.32 28.84 -16.78
N GLY A 285 28.88 29.09 -17.96
CA GLY A 285 29.82 28.18 -18.64
C GLY A 285 29.17 27.11 -19.53
N ASP A 286 27.84 27.05 -19.63
CA ASP A 286 27.14 26.17 -20.58
C ASP A 286 26.42 27.01 -21.64
N PRO A 287 26.79 26.93 -22.92
CA PRO A 287 26.14 27.70 -23.98
C PRO A 287 24.71 27.23 -24.30
N ARG A 288 24.27 26.09 -23.75
CA ARG A 288 22.92 25.56 -24.00
C ARG A 288 21.86 26.43 -23.36
N ILE A 289 20.76 26.63 -24.09
CA ILE A 289 19.56 27.27 -23.59
C ILE A 289 18.71 26.22 -22.88
N TYR A 290 18.35 26.51 -21.64
CA TYR A 290 17.39 25.76 -20.87
C TYR A 290 16.11 26.57 -20.72
N TYR A 291 15.04 25.88 -20.37
CA TYR A 291 13.75 26.50 -20.07
C TYR A 291 13.40 26.26 -18.62
N ILE A 292 12.80 27.24 -17.97
CA ILE A 292 12.36 27.16 -16.58
C ILE A 292 10.95 27.71 -16.47
N ASN A 293 10.31 27.35 -15.36
CA ASN A 293 9.07 28.00 -14.95
C ASN A 293 9.41 29.18 -14.03
N LEU A 294 9.61 30.39 -14.57
CA LEU A 294 9.66 31.60 -13.73
C LEU A 294 8.28 32.11 -13.37
N SER A 295 7.26 31.57 -14.04
CA SER A 295 5.87 32.02 -14.03
C SER A 295 5.15 31.53 -12.78
N GLY A 296 5.25 32.32 -11.72
CA GLY A 296 4.16 32.51 -10.76
C GLY A 296 3.82 31.32 -9.84
N PRO A 297 2.53 31.19 -9.45
CA PRO A 297 2.08 30.18 -8.51
C PRO A 297 2.24 28.76 -9.07
N GLY A 298 2.16 27.76 -8.19
CA GLY A 298 1.99 26.36 -8.58
C GLY A 298 0.78 26.17 -9.48
N THR A 299 0.91 25.26 -10.44
CA THR A 299 -0.17 24.86 -11.33
C THR A 299 -1.17 24.00 -10.58
N VAL A 300 -2.42 23.97 -11.04
CA VAL A 300 -3.48 23.27 -10.33
C VAL A 300 -4.23 22.33 -11.28
N LEU A 301 -4.31 21.06 -10.87
CA LEU A 301 -5.05 20.01 -11.55
C LEU A 301 -6.22 19.59 -10.66
N ALA A 302 -7.43 19.54 -11.21
CA ALA A 302 -8.58 19.01 -10.50
C ALA A 302 -9.14 17.79 -11.22
N CYS A 303 -9.54 16.78 -10.45
CA CYS A 303 -10.06 15.51 -10.91
C CYS A 303 -11.35 15.16 -10.17
N VAL A 304 -12.34 14.68 -10.91
CA VAL A 304 -13.56 14.08 -10.34
C VAL A 304 -13.48 12.57 -10.53
N ASP A 305 -13.53 11.86 -9.42
CA ASP A 305 -13.50 10.42 -9.35
C ASP A 305 -14.91 9.89 -9.09
N LYS A 306 -15.39 9.01 -9.96
CA LYS A 306 -16.66 8.30 -9.81
C LYS A 306 -16.41 6.79 -9.83
N SER A 307 -17.05 6.10 -8.89
CA SER A 307 -17.07 4.63 -8.82
C SER A 307 -18.52 4.17 -8.76
N GLU A 308 -18.93 3.45 -9.78
CA GLU A 308 -20.27 2.88 -9.91
C GLU A 308 -20.16 1.36 -9.87
N TRP A 309 -21.18 0.71 -9.36
CA TRP A 309 -21.29 -0.74 -9.44
C TRP A 309 -22.72 -1.15 -9.70
N ARG A 310 -22.88 -2.31 -10.32
CA ARG A 310 -24.19 -2.84 -10.71
C ARG A 310 -24.27 -4.33 -10.43
N TYR A 311 -25.50 -4.76 -10.17
CA TYR A 311 -25.87 -6.17 -10.07
C TYR A 311 -26.71 -6.50 -11.30
N PRO A 312 -26.16 -7.23 -12.29
CA PRO A 312 -26.82 -7.45 -13.57
C PRO A 312 -28.25 -7.95 -13.48
N ALA A 313 -28.61 -8.73 -12.45
CA ALA A 313 -29.95 -9.28 -12.31
C ALA A 313 -31.03 -8.24 -11.96
N VAL A 314 -30.65 -7.13 -11.31
CA VAL A 314 -31.58 -6.06 -10.89
C VAL A 314 -31.48 -4.85 -11.84
N ASN A 315 -30.38 -4.72 -12.59
CA ASN A 315 -30.11 -3.60 -13.50
C ASN A 315 -30.17 -2.21 -12.83
N GLU A 316 -29.96 -2.18 -11.51
CA GLU A 316 -29.81 -0.95 -10.74
C GLU A 316 -28.33 -0.54 -10.68
N LEU A 317 -28.10 0.77 -10.77
CA LEU A 317 -26.79 1.40 -10.65
C LEU A 317 -26.66 2.00 -9.25
N TRP A 318 -25.60 1.62 -8.54
CA TRP A 318 -25.32 2.16 -7.21
C TRP A 318 -23.97 2.86 -7.17
N PHE A 319 -23.84 3.77 -6.21
CA PHE A 319 -22.64 4.56 -5.97
C PHE A 319 -22.01 4.18 -4.64
N LEU A 320 -20.70 4.36 -4.52
CA LEU A 320 -19.95 3.99 -3.32
C LEU A 320 -20.47 4.63 -2.02
N LEU A 321 -20.98 5.87 -2.13
CA LEU A 321 -21.51 6.65 -1.01
C LEU A 321 -23.04 6.62 -0.91
N GLY A 322 -23.69 5.79 -1.73
CA GLY A 322 -25.14 5.62 -1.72
C GLY A 322 -25.65 4.74 -0.58
N GLN A 323 -26.96 4.74 -0.38
CA GLN A 323 -27.61 3.75 0.50
C GLN A 323 -27.35 2.35 -0.06
N LEU A 324 -26.80 1.48 0.79
CA LEU A 324 -26.56 0.09 0.44
C LEU A 324 -27.92 -0.62 0.27
N PRO A 325 -28.09 -1.43 -0.79
CA PRO A 325 -29.29 -2.23 -0.95
C PRO A 325 -29.38 -3.25 0.19
N THR A 326 -30.38 -3.09 1.05
CA THR A 326 -30.53 -3.89 2.28
C THR A 326 -30.91 -5.34 1.97
N LYS A 327 -31.67 -5.58 0.90
CA LYS A 327 -32.21 -6.90 0.55
C LYS A 327 -31.13 -7.84 -0.01
N GLU A 328 -30.24 -7.33 -0.85
CA GLU A 328 -29.15 -8.07 -1.51
C GLU A 328 -28.02 -8.42 -0.53
N MET A 329 -27.85 -7.62 0.53
CA MET A 329 -26.91 -7.94 1.61
C MET A 329 -27.33 -9.15 2.46
N HIS A 330 -28.60 -9.56 2.42
CA HIS A 330 -29.06 -10.71 3.18
C HIS A 330 -28.72 -12.06 2.51
N ASP A 331 -28.41 -12.10 1.21
CA ASP A 331 -27.84 -13.29 0.59
C ASP A 331 -26.37 -13.45 1.03
N SER A 332 -26.06 -14.56 1.71
CA SER A 332 -24.78 -14.76 2.39
C SER A 332 -23.59 -14.84 1.45
N ARG A 333 -23.75 -15.12 0.15
CA ARG A 333 -22.61 -15.14 -0.79
C ARG A 333 -22.50 -13.84 -1.59
N ASN A 334 -23.61 -13.33 -2.12
CA ASN A 334 -23.60 -12.07 -2.87
C ASN A 334 -23.30 -10.86 -1.96
N GLY A 335 -23.80 -10.86 -0.72
CA GLY A 335 -23.49 -9.82 0.26
C GLY A 335 -22.00 -9.74 0.61
N LYS A 336 -21.30 -10.89 0.73
CA LYS A 336 -19.85 -10.92 0.98
C LYS A 336 -19.05 -10.39 -0.21
N ALA A 337 -19.40 -10.83 -1.42
CA ALA A 337 -18.75 -10.37 -2.64
C ALA A 337 -18.97 -8.87 -2.86
N LEU A 338 -20.19 -8.38 -2.60
CA LEU A 338 -20.51 -6.97 -2.67
C LEU A 338 -19.73 -6.17 -1.64
N TYR A 339 -19.67 -6.64 -0.40
CA TYR A 339 -18.86 -6.00 0.64
C TYR A 339 -17.40 -5.90 0.23
N LEU A 340 -16.82 -6.99 -0.31
CA LEU A 340 -15.45 -7.01 -0.79
C LEU A 340 -15.23 -6.02 -1.93
N LEU A 341 -16.17 -5.96 -2.89
CA LEU A 341 -16.11 -5.03 -4.01
C LEU A 341 -16.14 -3.57 -3.52
N ILE A 342 -17.12 -3.22 -2.70
CA ILE A 342 -17.27 -1.86 -2.16
C ILE A 342 -16.00 -1.45 -1.40
N ASN A 343 -15.52 -2.29 -0.49
CA ASN A 343 -14.31 -1.97 0.28
C ASN A 343 -13.04 -1.94 -0.58
N SER A 344 -13.00 -2.66 -1.70
CA SER A 344 -11.88 -2.57 -2.66
C SER A 344 -11.89 -1.25 -3.46
N LEU A 345 -13.08 -0.70 -3.74
CA LEU A 345 -13.28 0.59 -4.40
C LEU A 345 -13.10 1.78 -3.44
N ILE A 346 -13.26 1.58 -2.13
CA ILE A 346 -12.94 2.61 -1.14
C ILE A 346 -11.46 2.94 -1.21
N GLY A 347 -11.16 4.22 -1.43
CA GLY A 347 -9.79 4.71 -1.56
C GLY A 347 -9.13 4.35 -2.90
N SER A 348 -9.88 4.03 -3.95
CA SER A 348 -9.35 3.94 -5.32
C SER A 348 -9.53 5.26 -6.10
N THR A 349 -9.24 6.39 -5.44
CA THR A 349 -9.31 7.74 -6.03
C THR A 349 -7.94 8.18 -6.54
N ILE A 350 -7.90 9.25 -7.34
CA ILE A 350 -6.65 9.91 -7.71
C ILE A 350 -5.94 10.39 -6.43
N TYR A 351 -6.68 10.96 -5.48
CA TYR A 351 -6.14 11.37 -4.18
C TYR A 351 -5.39 10.24 -3.47
N SER A 352 -6.00 9.06 -3.33
CA SER A 352 -5.36 7.92 -2.65
C SER A 352 -4.19 7.30 -3.42
N SER A 353 -4.08 7.59 -4.71
CA SER A 353 -2.91 7.21 -5.53
C SER A 353 -1.76 8.21 -5.37
N PHE A 354 -2.05 9.38 -4.80
CA PHE A 354 -1.18 10.54 -4.80
C PHE A 354 -0.72 10.98 -3.39
N ASN A 355 -1.58 10.96 -2.38
CA ASN A 355 -1.40 11.73 -1.15
C ASN A 355 -0.22 11.34 -0.25
N LEU A 356 0.16 10.06 -0.15
CA LEU A 356 1.32 9.66 0.68
C LEU A 356 2.64 9.68 -0.09
N ARG A 357 2.60 9.59 -1.42
CA ARG A 357 3.78 9.63 -2.31
C ARG A 357 4.16 11.05 -2.73
N LEU A 358 3.20 11.97 -2.74
CA LEU A 358 3.36 13.37 -3.16
C LEU A 358 4.06 13.44 -4.53
N ALA A 359 5.12 14.25 -4.65
CA ALA A 359 5.89 14.41 -5.88
C ALA A 359 6.42 13.09 -6.47
N SER A 360 6.74 12.09 -5.64
CA SER A 360 7.22 10.79 -6.13
C SER A 360 6.14 9.97 -6.87
N ALA A 361 4.88 10.42 -6.81
CA ALA A 361 3.80 9.85 -7.61
C ALA A 361 3.81 10.33 -9.07
N LEU A 362 4.51 11.44 -9.37
CA LEU A 362 4.59 12.00 -10.72
C LEU A 362 5.69 11.30 -11.52
N ASN A 363 5.38 10.89 -12.74
CA ASN A 363 6.36 10.43 -13.72
C ASN A 363 7.44 11.49 -13.95
N ALA A 364 7.02 12.75 -14.07
CA ALA A 364 7.90 13.90 -14.27
C ALA A 364 8.98 13.99 -13.18
N GLN A 365 8.69 13.62 -11.94
CA GLN A 365 9.67 13.63 -10.85
C GLN A 365 10.81 12.62 -11.09
N SER A 366 10.49 11.44 -11.64
CA SER A 366 11.49 10.41 -11.97
C SER A 366 12.40 10.79 -13.14
N ARG A 367 12.01 11.82 -13.91
CA ARG A 367 12.75 12.33 -15.07
C ARG A 367 13.76 13.42 -14.71
N ILE A 368 13.81 13.85 -13.45
CA ILE A 368 14.77 14.85 -13.00
C ILE A 368 16.12 14.19 -12.74
N THR A 369 17.15 14.66 -13.43
CA THR A 369 18.54 14.22 -13.24
C THR A 369 19.41 15.42 -12.91
N GLY A 370 19.86 15.54 -11.65
CA GLY A 370 20.44 16.79 -11.17
C GLY A 370 19.42 17.93 -11.30
N PHE A 371 19.80 19.06 -11.88
CA PHE A 371 18.90 20.22 -12.08
C PHE A 371 18.15 20.23 -13.42
N VAL A 372 18.28 19.16 -14.21
CA VAL A 372 17.72 19.09 -15.57
C VAL A 372 16.68 17.98 -15.64
N SER A 373 15.50 18.30 -16.15
CA SER A 373 14.46 17.33 -16.49
C SER A 373 14.74 16.74 -17.87
N LEU A 374 14.66 15.41 -17.97
CA LEU A 374 14.64 14.71 -19.24
C LEU A 374 13.39 15.10 -20.05
N PRO A 375 13.38 14.89 -21.38
CA PRO A 375 12.21 15.22 -22.20
C PRO A 375 10.93 14.59 -21.66
N LEU A 376 9.92 15.44 -21.49
CA LEU A 376 8.57 15.07 -21.04
C LEU A 376 7.62 15.05 -22.25
N ALA A 377 6.53 14.30 -22.18
CA ALA A 377 5.56 14.24 -23.27
C ALA A 377 4.94 15.62 -23.53
N LYS A 378 4.48 15.92 -24.76
CA LYS A 378 3.89 17.25 -25.07
C LYS A 378 2.73 17.61 -24.12
N GLU A 379 1.88 16.64 -23.82
CA GLU A 379 0.78 16.75 -22.85
C GLU A 379 1.06 15.86 -21.63
N GLN A 380 2.21 16.10 -20.97
CA GLN A 380 2.68 15.33 -19.82
C GLN A 380 1.59 15.19 -18.75
N TRP A 381 0.81 16.24 -18.49
CA TRP A 381 -0.27 16.18 -17.50
C TRP A 381 -1.29 15.06 -17.78
N LYS A 382 -1.58 14.74 -19.05
CA LYS A 382 -2.47 13.61 -19.40
C LYS A 382 -1.82 12.27 -19.07
N THR A 383 -0.53 12.15 -19.35
CA THR A 383 0.27 10.97 -18.98
C THR A 383 0.28 10.75 -17.47
N GLU A 384 0.44 11.82 -16.67
CA GLU A 384 0.38 11.74 -15.21
C GLU A 384 -0.98 11.25 -14.73
N VAL A 385 -2.08 11.82 -15.23
CA VAL A 385 -3.43 11.40 -14.88
C VAL A 385 -3.68 9.94 -15.23
N GLN A 386 -3.24 9.49 -16.41
CA GLN A 386 -3.37 8.10 -16.81
C GLN A 386 -2.59 7.14 -15.91
N GLN A 387 -1.36 7.50 -15.52
CA GLN A 387 -0.57 6.71 -14.58
C GLN A 387 -1.23 6.65 -13.19
N LEU A 388 -1.76 7.78 -12.70
CA LEU A 388 -2.48 7.84 -11.44
C LEU A 388 -3.79 7.04 -11.48
N PHE A 389 -4.49 7.05 -12.61
CA PHE A 389 -5.68 6.22 -12.82
C PHE A 389 -5.31 4.73 -12.78
N ASN A 390 -4.27 4.31 -13.48
CA ASN A 390 -3.79 2.94 -13.46
C ASN A 390 -3.34 2.51 -12.05
N ALA A 391 -2.65 3.38 -11.31
CA ALA A 391 -2.32 3.14 -9.90
C ALA A 391 -3.59 2.97 -9.04
N SER A 392 -4.65 3.75 -9.30
CA SER A 392 -5.92 3.59 -8.60
C SER A 392 -6.61 2.25 -8.92
N LEU A 393 -6.48 1.73 -10.13
CA LEU A 393 -7.01 0.41 -10.52
C LEU A 393 -6.21 -0.73 -9.86
N ALA A 394 -4.88 -0.63 -9.88
CA ALA A 394 -3.99 -1.55 -9.18
C ALA A 394 -4.34 -1.61 -7.68
N ARG A 395 -4.68 -0.47 -7.08
CA ARG A 395 -5.11 -0.36 -5.69
C ARG A 395 -6.43 -1.08 -5.40
N ILE A 396 -7.39 -1.10 -6.34
CA ILE A 396 -8.63 -1.90 -6.19
C ILE A 396 -8.26 -3.38 -6.05
N MET A 397 -7.36 -3.87 -6.91
CA MET A 397 -6.94 -5.27 -6.93
C MET A 397 -6.19 -5.64 -5.63
N ILE A 398 -5.28 -4.78 -5.18
CA ILE A 398 -4.54 -4.96 -3.92
C ILE A 398 -5.48 -4.93 -2.72
N ASN A 399 -6.40 -3.97 -2.65
CA ASN A 399 -7.36 -3.90 -1.55
C ASN A 399 -8.25 -5.15 -1.50
N ALA A 400 -8.76 -5.64 -2.63
CA ALA A 400 -9.54 -6.87 -2.67
C ALA A 400 -8.74 -8.08 -2.13
N ARG A 401 -7.47 -8.21 -2.56
CA ARG A 401 -6.55 -9.24 -2.10
C ARG A 401 -6.27 -9.14 -0.60
N ASP A 402 -5.97 -7.93 -0.12
CA ASP A 402 -5.52 -7.69 1.24
C ASP A 402 -6.65 -7.81 2.25
N ILE A 403 -7.87 -7.42 1.88
CA ILE A 403 -9.08 -7.70 2.65
C ILE A 403 -9.31 -9.21 2.76
N ALA A 404 -9.21 -9.94 1.63
CA ALA A 404 -9.40 -11.39 1.63
C ALA A 404 -8.34 -12.14 2.46
N ARG A 405 -7.10 -11.62 2.52
CA ARG A 405 -6.01 -12.17 3.34
C ARG A 405 -6.02 -11.69 4.79
N GLY A 406 -6.79 -10.66 5.11
CA GLY A 406 -6.75 -10.01 6.41
C GLY A 406 -5.44 -9.26 6.69
N ALA A 407 -4.74 -8.76 5.66
CA ALA A 407 -3.42 -8.12 5.81
C ALA A 407 -3.45 -6.89 6.74
N LYS A 408 -4.58 -6.17 6.79
CA LYS A 408 -4.78 -5.05 7.72
C LYS A 408 -4.73 -5.45 9.20
N SER A 409 -4.96 -6.73 9.54
CA SER A 409 -5.00 -7.20 10.92
C SER A 409 -3.67 -7.13 11.67
N GLU A 410 -2.56 -7.03 10.93
CA GLU A 410 -1.20 -6.92 11.49
C GLU A 410 -0.86 -5.50 11.94
N TYR A 411 -1.66 -4.50 11.54
CA TYR A 411 -1.38 -3.09 11.82
C TYR A 411 -2.09 -2.62 13.10
N TYR A 412 -1.40 -1.77 13.86
CA TYR A 412 -1.96 -1.16 15.07
C TYR A 412 -3.24 -0.36 14.78
N GLY A 413 -4.22 -0.44 15.67
CA GLY A 413 -5.51 0.25 15.51
C GLY A 413 -6.53 -0.48 14.65
N PHE A 414 -6.20 -1.67 14.11
CA PHE A 414 -7.17 -2.50 13.41
C PHE A 414 -8.37 -2.85 14.30
N LYS A 415 -9.57 -2.61 13.79
CA LYS A 415 -10.84 -2.99 14.43
C LYS A 415 -11.56 -3.97 13.51
N LYS A 416 -11.91 -5.15 14.04
CA LYS A 416 -12.76 -6.10 13.33
C LYS A 416 -14.11 -5.43 13.04
N ALA A 417 -14.61 -5.56 11.83
CA ALA A 417 -15.91 -5.00 11.46
C ALA A 417 -17.01 -5.57 12.38
N PRO A 418 -17.79 -4.72 13.07
CA PRO A 418 -18.62 -5.14 14.21
C PRO A 418 -19.85 -5.98 13.84
N ARG A 419 -20.19 -6.13 12.56
CA ARG A 419 -21.49 -6.69 12.14
C ARG A 419 -21.46 -7.75 11.06
N VAL A 420 -20.29 -8.09 10.53
CA VAL A 420 -20.24 -9.08 9.47
C VAL A 420 -19.02 -9.95 9.70
N GLU A 421 -19.26 -11.12 10.28
CA GLU A 421 -18.32 -12.23 10.28
C GLU A 421 -18.32 -12.82 8.86
N ILE A 422 -17.76 -12.04 7.93
CA ILE A 422 -17.65 -12.39 6.52
C ILE A 422 -16.52 -13.39 6.44
N ASP A 423 -16.88 -14.67 6.47
CA ASP A 423 -15.94 -15.70 6.03
C ASP A 423 -15.76 -15.56 4.51
N ILE A 424 -14.72 -14.82 4.10
CA ILE A 424 -14.34 -14.61 2.69
C ILE A 424 -13.64 -15.87 2.11
N CYS A 425 -13.23 -16.80 2.97
CA CYS A 425 -12.49 -18.00 2.58
C CYS A 425 -13.34 -19.08 1.90
N ASP A 426 -14.65 -18.85 1.71
CA ASP A 426 -15.61 -19.78 1.10
C ASP A 426 -15.62 -19.77 -0.45
N GLY A 427 -14.52 -19.32 -1.06
CA GLY A 427 -14.37 -19.16 -2.50
C GLY A 427 -14.94 -17.84 -3.05
N THR A 428 -15.27 -16.88 -2.19
CA THR A 428 -15.67 -15.51 -2.59
C THR A 428 -14.52 -14.75 -3.24
N TYR A 429 -13.26 -15.04 -2.87
CA TYR A 429 -12.08 -14.47 -3.54
C TYR A 429 -11.27 -15.56 -4.25
N LEU A 430 -10.89 -15.27 -5.48
CA LEU A 430 -10.07 -16.10 -6.34
C LEU A 430 -8.71 -15.42 -6.49
N MET A 431 -7.65 -16.18 -6.21
CA MET A 431 -6.27 -15.73 -6.39
C MET A 431 -5.53 -16.71 -7.29
N LYS A 432 -4.65 -16.19 -8.14
CA LYS A 432 -3.75 -17.01 -8.93
C LYS A 432 -2.51 -17.27 -8.09
N THR A 433 -2.39 -18.48 -7.56
CA THR A 433 -1.22 -18.88 -6.77
C THR A 433 -0.11 -19.29 -7.72
N SER A 434 0.92 -18.44 -7.86
CA SER A 434 2.16 -18.85 -8.54
C SER A 434 2.81 -19.99 -7.75
N GLY A 435 3.16 -21.08 -8.43
CA GLY A 435 3.82 -22.23 -7.83
C GLY A 435 2.90 -23.32 -7.26
N TRP A 436 1.61 -23.07 -7.05
CA TRP A 436 0.65 -24.12 -6.75
C TRP A 436 0.00 -24.58 -8.04
N LYS A 437 0.65 -25.50 -8.75
CA LYS A 437 -0.10 -26.33 -9.72
C LYS A 437 -1.13 -27.08 -8.88
N ASN A 438 -2.42 -26.95 -9.20
CA ASN A 438 -3.45 -27.83 -8.64
C ASN A 438 -2.87 -29.24 -8.70
N ILE A 439 -2.57 -29.82 -7.53
CA ILE A 439 -2.19 -31.22 -7.46
C ILE A 439 -3.38 -31.92 -8.09
N ASN A 440 -3.17 -32.51 -9.26
CA ASN A 440 -4.23 -33.21 -9.95
C ASN A 440 -4.70 -34.29 -8.98
N PHE A 441 -5.83 -34.07 -8.32
CA PHE A 441 -6.30 -34.96 -7.27
C PHE A 441 -6.48 -36.36 -7.83
N THR A 442 -6.94 -36.46 -9.09
CA THR A 442 -7.00 -37.70 -9.84
C THR A 442 -5.61 -38.32 -10.03
N GLY A 443 -4.60 -37.53 -10.40
CA GLY A 443 -3.22 -37.99 -10.51
C GLY A 443 -2.64 -38.49 -9.18
N MET A 444 -2.88 -37.76 -8.08
CA MET A 444 -2.45 -38.17 -6.74
C MET A 444 -3.16 -39.46 -6.29
N MET A 445 -4.48 -39.53 -6.48
CA MET A 445 -5.26 -40.74 -6.19
C MET A 445 -4.82 -41.91 -7.05
N TRP A 446 -4.47 -41.68 -8.32
CA TRP A 446 -3.96 -42.73 -9.21
C TRP A 446 -2.63 -43.27 -8.69
N VAL A 447 -1.68 -42.40 -8.34
CA VAL A 447 -0.39 -42.79 -7.75
C VAL A 447 -0.59 -43.59 -6.45
N LEU A 448 -1.50 -43.14 -5.57
CA LEU A 448 -1.83 -43.85 -4.33
C LEU A 448 -2.45 -45.23 -4.62
N CYS A 449 -3.45 -45.31 -5.49
CA CYS A 449 -4.11 -46.56 -5.88
C CYS A 449 -3.12 -47.54 -6.54
N THR A 450 -2.26 -47.07 -7.45
CA THR A 450 -1.24 -47.93 -8.06
C THR A 450 -0.20 -48.39 -7.04
N SER A 451 0.16 -47.55 -6.07
CA SER A 451 1.10 -47.93 -5.02
C SER A 451 0.51 -49.02 -4.12
N VAL A 452 -0.77 -48.90 -3.76
CA VAL A 452 -1.50 -49.94 -3.00
C VAL A 452 -1.65 -51.22 -3.82
N LEU A 453 -1.99 -51.11 -5.11
CA LEU A 453 -2.12 -52.27 -5.99
C LEU A 453 -0.79 -53.03 -6.12
N VAL A 454 0.32 -52.30 -6.32
CA VAL A 454 1.67 -52.89 -6.36
C VAL A 454 2.00 -53.56 -5.02
N MET A 455 1.66 -52.94 -3.88
CA MET A 455 1.84 -53.58 -2.58
C MET A 455 1.00 -54.85 -2.43
N LEU A 456 -0.26 -54.86 -2.86
CA LEU A 456 -1.13 -56.03 -2.80
C LEU A 456 -0.64 -57.17 -3.72
N LEU A 457 -0.17 -56.85 -4.92
CA LEU A 457 0.42 -57.83 -5.85
C LEU A 457 1.78 -58.34 -5.36
N ALA A 458 2.50 -57.57 -4.56
CA ALA A 458 3.77 -57.96 -3.97
C ALA A 458 3.62 -58.84 -2.72
N ILE A 459 2.41 -58.99 -2.16
CA ILE A 459 2.16 -59.97 -1.10
C ILE A 459 2.23 -61.35 -1.77
N PRO A 460 3.25 -62.19 -1.44
CA PRO A 460 3.34 -63.51 -2.01
C PRO A 460 2.11 -64.30 -1.59
N PHE A 461 1.31 -64.75 -2.56
CA PHE A 461 0.30 -65.77 -2.32
C PHE A 461 1.03 -67.05 -1.93
N THR A 462 1.29 -67.24 -0.64
CA THR A 462 1.67 -68.55 -0.10
C THR A 462 0.41 -69.41 -0.13
N VAL A 463 0.13 -69.99 -1.30
CA VAL A 463 -0.83 -71.08 -1.41
C VAL A 463 -0.15 -72.28 -0.74
N GLN A 464 -0.58 -72.62 0.48
CA GLN A 464 -0.28 -73.91 1.07
C GLN A 464 -0.95 -74.99 0.22
N ILE A 465 -0.25 -75.47 -0.81
CA ILE A 465 -0.62 -76.71 -1.48
C ILE A 465 -0.16 -77.84 -0.57
N ASN A 466 -1.13 -78.48 0.09
CA ASN A 466 -0.88 -79.60 0.97
C ASN A 466 -0.34 -80.77 0.12
N SER A 467 0.87 -81.22 0.46
CA SER A 467 1.54 -82.46 0.03
C SER A 467 1.71 -82.71 -1.48
N ARG A 468 2.81 -82.24 -2.06
CA ARG A 468 3.81 -83.07 -2.78
C ARG A 468 4.95 -82.19 -3.28
N ASP A 469 6.16 -82.69 -3.08
CA ASP A 469 7.43 -82.05 -3.45
C ASP A 469 7.44 -81.61 -4.92
N VAL A 470 7.55 -80.29 -5.13
CA VAL A 470 7.91 -79.71 -6.43
C VAL A 470 8.96 -78.63 -6.17
N ASP A 471 10.04 -78.72 -6.93
CA ASP A 471 11.28 -77.99 -6.76
C ASP A 471 11.13 -76.47 -6.67
N VAL A 472 11.90 -75.93 -5.72
CA VAL A 472 11.95 -74.54 -5.30
C VAL A 472 12.56 -73.67 -6.40
N LEU A 473 11.76 -72.80 -7.01
CA LEU A 473 12.27 -71.63 -7.75
C LEU A 473 13.00 -70.68 -6.79
N PRO A 474 14.10 -70.04 -7.23
CA PRO A 474 15.06 -69.40 -6.33
C PRO A 474 14.46 -68.18 -5.62
N ILE A 475 14.25 -68.32 -4.31
CA ILE A 475 13.78 -67.31 -3.34
C ILE A 475 14.71 -66.08 -3.24
N GLU A 476 15.91 -66.11 -3.84
CA GLU A 476 16.86 -64.99 -3.82
C GLU A 476 16.33 -63.67 -4.40
N TYR A 477 15.39 -63.71 -5.35
CA TYR A 477 14.84 -62.47 -5.94
C TYR A 477 13.77 -61.81 -5.06
N VAL A 478 13.04 -62.59 -4.26
CA VAL A 478 11.94 -62.09 -3.42
C VAL A 478 12.48 -61.41 -2.16
N CYS A 479 13.62 -61.84 -1.62
CA CYS A 479 14.24 -61.19 -0.46
C CYS A 479 15.05 -59.93 -0.79
N LYS A 480 15.55 -59.77 -2.03
CA LYS A 480 16.28 -58.55 -2.46
C LYS A 480 15.34 -57.38 -2.78
N TRP A 481 14.10 -57.66 -3.16
CA TRP A 481 13.13 -56.64 -3.56
C TRP A 481 12.73 -55.70 -2.40
N PRO A 482 12.40 -56.20 -1.19
CA PRO A 482 12.15 -55.34 -0.02
C PRO A 482 13.35 -54.45 0.32
N TRP A 483 14.57 -54.96 0.19
CA TRP A 483 15.78 -54.20 0.49
C TRP A 483 16.05 -53.09 -0.53
N ASN A 484 15.88 -53.38 -1.83
CA ASN A 484 16.01 -52.38 -2.87
C ASN A 484 14.87 -51.35 -2.84
N PHE A 485 13.65 -51.78 -2.49
CA PHE A 485 12.51 -50.89 -2.28
C PHE A 485 12.70 -50.00 -1.05
N ALA A 486 13.22 -50.53 0.06
CA ALA A 486 13.59 -49.75 1.24
C ALA A 486 14.69 -48.73 0.92
N LYS A 487 15.71 -49.10 0.13
CA LYS A 487 16.73 -48.15 -0.37
C LYS A 487 16.12 -47.08 -1.28
N TRP A 488 15.18 -47.43 -2.15
CA TRP A 488 14.49 -46.48 -3.00
C TRP A 488 13.61 -45.52 -2.20
N LEU A 489 12.83 -46.03 -1.22
CA LEU A 489 12.05 -45.22 -0.29
C LEU A 489 12.94 -44.30 0.56
N GLY A 490 14.10 -44.78 1.02
CA GLY A 490 15.08 -43.94 1.72
C GLY A 490 15.63 -42.81 0.84
N LYS A 491 15.86 -43.08 -0.45
CA LYS A 491 16.28 -42.05 -1.42
C LYS A 491 15.16 -41.05 -1.70
N LEU A 492 13.92 -41.53 -1.85
CA LEU A 492 12.74 -40.69 -2.04
C LEU A 492 12.48 -39.81 -0.80
N ALA A 493 12.55 -40.37 0.41
CA ALA A 493 12.41 -39.64 1.66
C ALA A 493 13.48 -38.55 1.81
N LYS A 494 14.71 -38.80 1.35
CA LYS A 494 15.79 -37.82 1.34
C LYS A 494 15.56 -36.68 0.33
N GLU A 495 15.08 -37.01 -0.88
CA GLU A 495 14.70 -36.02 -1.91
C GLU A 495 13.52 -35.16 -1.45
N VAL A 496 12.47 -35.79 -0.90
CA VAL A 496 11.31 -35.11 -0.31
C VAL A 496 11.75 -34.26 0.89
N GLY A 497 12.65 -34.75 1.74
CA GLY A 497 13.24 -33.99 2.84
C GLY A 497 13.99 -32.75 2.36
N HIS A 498 14.78 -32.86 1.30
CA HIS A 498 15.45 -31.71 0.67
C HIS A 498 14.47 -30.72 0.05
N PHE A 499 13.41 -31.21 -0.61
CA PHE A 499 12.36 -30.36 -1.17
C PHE A 499 11.60 -29.60 -0.08
N ILE A 500 11.20 -30.29 0.99
CA ILE A 500 10.58 -29.68 2.17
C ILE A 500 11.53 -28.67 2.80
N SER A 501 12.83 -28.99 2.95
CA SER A 501 13.86 -28.08 3.48
C SER A 501 13.99 -26.79 2.65
N ARG A 502 13.96 -26.87 1.32
CA ARG A 502 14.02 -25.69 0.45
C ARG A 502 12.76 -24.82 0.54
N ILE A 503 11.58 -25.45 0.67
CA ILE A 503 10.33 -24.73 0.96
C ILE A 503 10.38 -24.11 2.37
N TRP A 504 11.08 -24.76 3.30
CA TRP A 504 11.26 -24.33 4.69
C TRP A 504 12.18 -23.11 4.81
N GLU A 505 13.24 -23.03 4.01
CA GLU A 505 14.21 -21.92 4.03
C GLU A 505 13.69 -20.64 3.35
N SER A 506 12.64 -20.74 2.53
CA SER A 506 12.07 -19.60 1.80
C SER A 506 10.96 -18.85 2.56
N ARG A 507 10.75 -19.09 3.87
CA ARG A 507 9.72 -18.39 4.66
C ARG A 507 10.30 -17.54 5.82
N PRO A 508 9.72 -16.37 6.12
CA PRO A 508 10.14 -15.53 7.25
C PRO A 508 9.81 -16.18 8.60
N GLN A 509 10.70 -16.03 9.57
CA GLN A 509 10.71 -16.74 10.85
C GLN A 509 9.58 -16.29 11.79
N PHE A 510 8.68 -17.21 12.14
CA PHE A 510 7.70 -17.04 13.23
C PHE A 510 8.08 -17.92 14.45
N PRO A 511 7.92 -17.46 15.70
CA PRO A 511 8.43 -18.16 16.90
C PRO A 511 7.75 -19.50 17.22
N SER A 512 6.49 -19.69 16.81
CA SER A 512 5.74 -20.95 17.07
C SER A 512 6.24 -22.15 16.26
N TRP A 513 7.07 -21.92 15.24
CA TRP A 513 7.53 -22.97 14.32
C TRP A 513 8.75 -23.77 14.82
N GLN A 514 9.50 -23.23 15.80
CA GLN A 514 10.59 -23.95 16.46
C GLN A 514 10.08 -25.22 17.18
N ALA A 515 8.88 -25.14 17.78
CA ALA A 515 8.23 -26.27 18.43
C ALA A 515 7.85 -27.38 17.44
N ILE A 516 7.35 -27.01 16.25
CA ILE A 516 7.00 -27.98 15.19
C ILE A 516 8.26 -28.62 14.60
N LYS A 517 9.37 -27.87 14.48
CA LYS A 517 10.67 -28.40 14.04
C LYS A 517 11.20 -29.48 14.99
N GLN A 518 11.08 -29.26 16.30
CA GLN A 518 11.49 -30.24 17.30
C GLN A 518 10.61 -31.49 17.28
N THR A 519 9.30 -31.35 17.05
CA THR A 519 8.38 -32.50 16.98
C THR A 519 8.60 -33.35 15.74
N ILE A 520 8.82 -32.76 14.56
CA ILE A 520 9.04 -33.51 13.32
C ILE A 520 10.43 -34.17 13.30
N SER A 521 11.47 -33.50 13.83
CA SER A 521 12.80 -34.09 13.98
C SER A 521 12.79 -35.38 14.82
N ARG A 522 11.95 -35.42 15.87
CA ARG A 522 11.75 -36.60 16.72
C ARG A 522 11.02 -37.75 16.01
N ILE A 523 10.20 -37.48 15.02
CA ILE A 523 9.47 -38.50 14.25
C ILE A 523 10.39 -39.20 13.23
N PHE A 524 11.35 -38.48 12.65
CA PHE A 524 12.30 -39.02 11.66
C PHE A 524 13.58 -39.64 12.26
N THR A 525 13.75 -39.57 13.59
CA THR A 525 14.85 -40.25 14.31
C THR A 525 14.43 -41.58 14.95
N CYS A 526 13.19 -42.03 14.72
CA CYS A 526 12.78 -43.44 14.83
C CYS A 526 12.68 -44.03 13.42
#